data_AF-A0A1X0E2N5-F1
#
_entry.id   AF-A0A1X0E2N5-F1
#
_cell.length_a   1.000
_cell.length_b   1.000
_cell.length_c   1.000
_cell.angle_alpha   90.00
_cell.angle_beta   90.00
_cell.angle_gamma   90.00
#
_symmetry.space_group_name_H-M   'P 1'
#
loop_
_entity.id
_entity.type
_entity.pdbx_description
1 polymer ?
#
loop_
_entity_poly.entity_id
_entity_poly.type
_entity_poly.pdbx_seq_one_letter_code
_entity_poly.pdbx_strand_id
1 'polypeptide(L)'
;MNKTTIGALLAAPVIAAGVTAAPAPAAAIDHHILDYALAAEALVMIPAMNQNWLDLSKSLYLVPNDFPEDGTTTFLQVPETSDLNASISGGTKILVDAISERWNDGDASFSAKDPLYIFGYSQSNVAAGLAMEQLHEKYPDMPLAALHFVMVGDSAAQGGFLSGFLPTLLSWFPESWHDDIVKMVYQFAEMMHIDSVIGLVTPSDLFTTDVYSLSSDGFANWDDGHQMGGMFSDHLAYLGLSPDEIASATDETIGNTTYHMIDTANVNMFQALMNSAEMIMGGLLAWF
;
A
#
# COMPACT_ATOMS: atom_id res chain seq x y z
N MET A 1 -7.99 -29.86 -26.11
CA MET A 1 -7.12 -28.66 -26.23
C MET A 1 -5.72 -29.02 -25.77
N ASN A 2 -4.70 -28.63 -26.53
CA ASN A 2 -3.31 -29.07 -26.34
C ASN A 2 -2.58 -28.18 -25.33
N LYS A 3 -1.72 -28.78 -24.50
CA LYS A 3 -1.12 -28.24 -23.24
C LYS A 3 -0.16 -27.04 -23.40
N THR A 4 -0.02 -26.48 -24.59
CA THR A 4 1.07 -25.56 -24.95
C THR A 4 0.65 -24.09 -25.12
N THR A 5 -0.61 -23.73 -24.84
CA THR A 5 -1.13 -22.39 -25.18
C THR A 5 -1.50 -21.51 -23.96
N ILE A 6 -1.24 -21.95 -22.73
CA ILE A 6 -1.68 -21.24 -21.51
C ILE A 6 -0.58 -20.31 -20.93
N GLY A 7 0.67 -20.41 -21.39
CA GLY A 7 1.81 -19.72 -20.78
C GLY A 7 2.03 -18.24 -21.12
N ALA A 8 1.09 -17.56 -21.77
CA ALA A 8 1.31 -16.21 -22.31
C ALA A 8 0.59 -15.06 -21.58
N LEU A 9 -0.14 -15.32 -20.49
CA LEU A 9 -0.96 -14.30 -19.80
C LEU A 9 -0.34 -13.70 -18.52
N LEU A 10 0.84 -14.14 -18.09
CA LEU A 10 1.42 -13.78 -16.77
C LEU A 10 2.61 -12.82 -16.84
N ALA A 11 2.75 -12.06 -17.92
CA ALA A 11 3.74 -10.98 -17.98
C ALA A 11 3.19 -9.75 -17.23
N ALA A 12 3.28 -9.77 -15.90
CA ALA A 12 3.20 -8.55 -15.10
C ALA A 12 4.30 -7.59 -15.58
N PRO A 13 3.99 -6.34 -15.97
CA PRO A 13 5.02 -5.34 -16.09
C PRO A 13 5.47 -5.02 -14.67
N VAL A 14 6.60 -5.61 -14.28
CA VAL A 14 7.50 -4.97 -13.32
C VAL A 14 7.72 -3.56 -13.87
N ILE A 15 7.19 -2.53 -13.20
CA ILE A 15 7.66 -1.17 -13.44
C ILE A 15 9.09 -1.17 -12.92
N ALA A 16 10.02 -1.54 -13.79
CA ALA A 16 11.43 -1.28 -13.59
C ALA A 16 11.59 0.24 -13.72
N ALA A 17 11.37 0.95 -12.61
CA ALA A 17 11.95 2.26 -12.45
C ALA A 17 13.46 2.04 -12.66
N GLY A 18 14.00 2.58 -13.76
CA GLY A 18 15.41 2.46 -14.08
C GLY A 18 16.23 3.13 -12.98
N VAL A 19 16.67 2.36 -11.99
CA VAL A 19 17.59 2.86 -10.95
C VAL A 19 18.98 2.94 -11.57
N THR A 20 19.31 4.10 -12.12
CA THR A 20 20.70 4.56 -12.12
C THR A 20 20.89 5.53 -10.96
N ALA A 21 20.68 5.05 -9.74
CA ALA A 21 21.17 5.73 -8.56
C ALA A 21 22.38 4.93 -8.05
N ALA A 22 23.57 5.51 -8.22
CA ALA A 22 24.74 5.04 -7.49
C ALA A 22 24.40 5.04 -5.98
N PRO A 23 24.92 4.08 -5.19
CA PRO A 23 24.66 4.04 -3.76
C PRO A 23 25.12 5.37 -3.14
N ALA A 24 24.16 6.23 -2.79
CA ALA A 24 24.43 7.34 -1.91
C ALA A 24 24.79 6.72 -0.55
N PRO A 25 25.90 7.14 0.10
CA PRO A 25 26.21 6.67 1.44
C PRO A 25 25.01 6.96 2.33
N ALA A 26 24.64 5.99 3.17
CA ALA A 26 23.64 6.16 4.21
C ALA A 26 23.92 7.48 4.91
N ALA A 27 23.05 8.47 4.71
CA ALA A 27 23.16 9.73 5.42
C ALA A 27 23.10 9.38 6.90
N ALA A 28 24.14 9.75 7.65
CA ALA A 28 24.11 9.66 9.09
C ALA A 28 22.82 10.33 9.56
N ILE A 29 22.00 9.57 10.29
CA ILE A 29 20.78 10.08 10.92
C ILE A 29 21.24 11.19 11.85
N ASP A 30 21.04 12.44 11.42
CA ASP A 30 21.29 13.60 12.24
C ASP A 30 20.14 13.65 13.25
N HIS A 31 20.39 13.15 14.46
CA HIS A 31 19.49 13.24 15.60
C HIS A 31 19.40 14.70 16.06
N HIS A 32 18.83 15.55 15.22
CA HIS A 32 18.16 16.74 15.71
C HIS A 32 16.77 16.31 16.14
N ILE A 33 16.69 15.79 17.36
CA ILE A 33 15.46 15.87 18.18
C ILE A 33 15.17 17.37 18.28
N LEU A 34 14.40 17.89 17.34
CA LEU A 34 13.82 19.22 17.44
C LEU A 34 12.75 19.11 18.52
N ASP A 35 12.92 19.87 19.60
CA ASP A 35 11.92 20.08 20.65
C ASP A 35 10.61 20.62 20.03
N TYR A 36 9.74 19.72 19.57
CA TYR A 36 8.34 19.95 19.20
C TYR A 36 7.52 18.73 19.65
N ALA A 37 7.49 18.46 20.96
CA ALA A 37 6.81 17.31 21.56
C ALA A 37 5.26 17.39 21.52
N LEU A 38 4.66 17.97 20.47
CA LEU A 38 3.20 18.14 20.34
C LEU A 38 2.66 18.03 18.90
N ALA A 39 3.48 17.74 17.89
CA ALA A 39 2.98 17.57 16.52
C ALA A 39 2.77 16.08 16.24
N ALA A 40 1.56 15.71 15.81
CA ALA A 40 1.27 14.36 15.34
C ALA A 40 2.21 13.98 14.18
N GLU A 41 2.63 12.72 14.12
CA GLU A 41 3.57 12.21 13.13
C GLU A 41 2.87 11.25 12.15
N ALA A 42 3.28 11.30 10.88
CA ALA A 42 2.93 10.28 9.89
C ALA A 42 4.17 9.73 9.17
N LEU A 43 4.24 8.41 9.06
CA LEU A 43 5.21 7.68 8.22
C LEU A 43 4.59 7.41 6.84
N VAL A 44 5.19 7.94 5.79
CA VAL A 44 4.64 7.88 4.42
C VAL A 44 5.49 6.96 3.54
N MET A 45 4.91 5.83 3.14
CA MET A 45 5.52 4.84 2.25
C MET A 45 4.94 5.00 0.84
N ILE A 46 5.73 5.60 -0.05
CA ILE A 46 5.33 5.81 -1.45
C ILE A 46 6.46 5.41 -2.41
N PRO A 47 6.14 5.01 -3.67
CA PRO A 47 7.12 4.43 -4.61
C PRO A 47 8.31 5.32 -4.98
N ALA A 48 8.23 6.64 -4.74
CA ALA A 48 9.31 7.57 -5.01
C ALA A 48 9.34 8.68 -3.94
N MET A 49 10.54 9.06 -3.50
CA MET A 49 10.74 10.23 -2.63
C MET A 49 10.45 11.51 -3.42
N ASN A 50 9.21 11.98 -3.35
CA ASN A 50 8.72 13.16 -4.03
C ASN A 50 7.93 14.02 -3.06
N GLN A 51 8.43 15.23 -2.75
CA GLN A 51 7.79 16.12 -1.76
C GLN A 51 6.34 16.43 -2.12
N ASN A 52 6.02 16.60 -3.40
CA ASN A 52 4.66 16.84 -3.83
C ASN A 52 3.74 15.65 -3.52
N TRP A 53 4.25 14.40 -3.63
CA TRP A 53 3.48 13.21 -3.28
C TRP A 53 3.27 13.10 -1.77
N LEU A 54 4.24 13.54 -0.96
CA LEU A 54 4.13 13.62 0.49
C LEU A 54 3.07 14.66 0.91
N ASP A 55 3.07 15.82 0.26
CA ASP A 55 2.10 16.89 0.53
C ASP A 55 0.68 16.47 0.09
N LEU A 56 0.56 15.72 -1.00
CA LEU A 56 -0.71 15.19 -1.50
C LEU A 56 -1.24 14.05 -0.65
N SER A 57 -0.40 13.09 -0.23
CA SER A 57 -0.84 12.05 0.70
C SER A 57 -1.36 12.65 2.01
N LYS A 58 -0.70 13.72 2.49
CA LYS A 58 -1.18 14.49 3.64
C LYS A 58 -2.54 15.13 3.40
N SER A 59 -2.65 15.95 2.36
CA SER A 59 -3.85 16.78 2.14
C SER A 59 -5.06 16.00 1.65
N LEU A 60 -4.87 14.95 0.85
CA LEU A 60 -5.95 14.16 0.26
C LEU A 60 -6.42 13.02 1.16
N TYR A 61 -5.54 12.47 2.00
CA TYR A 61 -5.85 11.23 2.73
C TYR A 61 -5.58 11.33 4.23
N LEU A 62 -4.43 11.85 4.68
CA LEU A 62 -4.18 11.91 6.13
C LEU A 62 -5.10 12.91 6.84
N VAL A 63 -5.14 14.18 6.39
CA VAL A 63 -5.95 15.22 7.04
C VAL A 63 -7.45 14.89 7.04
N PRO A 64 -8.03 14.34 5.96
CA PRO A 64 -9.41 13.85 6.00
C PRO A 64 -9.68 12.71 6.98
N ASN A 65 -8.65 11.94 7.37
CA ASN A 65 -8.72 10.90 8.40
C ASN A 65 -8.22 11.42 9.77
N ASP A 66 -8.53 12.68 10.11
CA ASP A 66 -8.23 13.32 11.38
C ASP A 66 -6.74 13.56 11.71
N PHE A 67 -5.83 13.39 10.75
CA PHE A 67 -4.44 13.83 10.94
C PHE A 67 -4.39 15.36 11.06
N PRO A 68 -3.71 15.92 12.08
CA PRO A 68 -3.60 17.37 12.24
C PRO A 68 -2.97 18.08 11.03
N GLU A 69 -3.54 19.22 10.64
CA GLU A 69 -3.01 20.04 9.54
C GLU A 69 -1.57 20.51 9.79
N ASP A 70 -1.18 20.71 11.05
CA ASP A 70 0.16 21.06 11.50
C ASP A 70 1.04 19.83 11.83
N GLY A 71 0.53 18.62 11.63
CA GLY A 71 1.26 17.36 11.82
C GLY A 71 2.44 17.22 10.86
N THR A 72 3.48 16.51 11.30
CA THR A 72 4.71 16.29 10.51
C THR A 72 4.59 14.99 9.72
N THR A 73 4.86 15.06 8.41
CA THR A 73 4.90 13.89 7.53
C THR A 73 6.34 13.62 7.12
N THR A 74 6.77 12.37 7.24
CA THR A 74 8.14 11.96 6.94
C THR A 74 8.11 10.78 5.98
N PHE A 75 8.98 10.78 4.98
CA PHE A 75 9.16 9.62 4.12
C PHE A 75 9.70 8.43 4.92
N LEU A 76 9.06 7.28 4.76
CA LEU A 76 9.66 6.01 5.13
C LEU A 76 10.04 5.27 3.85
N GLN A 77 11.31 5.35 3.49
CA GLN A 77 11.80 4.69 2.28
C GLN A 77 11.79 3.17 2.47
N VAL A 78 10.93 2.49 1.72
CA VAL A 78 10.92 1.04 1.62
C VAL A 78 11.77 0.59 0.42
N PRO A 79 12.43 -0.58 0.48
CA PRO A 79 13.24 -1.07 -0.64
C PRO A 79 12.33 -1.44 -1.80
N GLU A 80 12.62 -0.94 -3.00
CA GLU A 80 12.00 -1.36 -4.26
C GLU A 80 13.07 -2.08 -5.08
N THR A 81 13.01 -3.41 -5.11
CA THR A 81 13.99 -4.25 -5.80
C THR A 81 13.31 -5.13 -6.85
N SER A 82 14.09 -5.77 -7.73
CA SER A 82 13.54 -6.74 -8.69
C SER A 82 13.01 -8.03 -8.02
N ASP A 83 13.25 -8.19 -6.72
CA ASP A 83 12.73 -9.28 -5.89
C ASP A 83 11.62 -8.70 -4.99
N LEU A 84 10.37 -9.00 -5.33
CA LEU A 84 9.21 -8.45 -4.62
C LEU A 84 9.16 -8.96 -3.17
N ASN A 85 9.44 -10.24 -2.95
CA ASN A 85 9.50 -10.81 -1.60
C ASN A 85 10.53 -10.09 -0.73
N ALA A 86 11.72 -9.80 -1.26
CA ALA A 86 12.76 -9.06 -0.54
C ALA A 86 12.35 -7.61 -0.26
N SER A 87 11.67 -6.97 -1.22
CA SER A 87 11.15 -5.60 -1.12
C SER A 87 10.11 -5.50 -0.01
N ILE A 88 9.13 -6.40 0.00
CA ILE A 88 8.08 -6.48 1.02
C ILE A 88 8.68 -6.82 2.39
N SER A 89 9.50 -7.87 2.49
CA SER A 89 10.11 -8.27 3.76
C SER A 89 10.98 -7.15 4.36
N GLY A 90 11.76 -6.46 3.52
CA GLY A 90 12.55 -5.30 3.93
C GLY A 90 11.68 -4.13 4.38
N GLY A 91 10.64 -3.80 3.62
CA GLY A 91 9.68 -2.73 3.95
C GLY A 91 8.95 -2.98 5.27
N THR A 92 8.46 -4.20 5.47
CA THR A 92 7.81 -4.62 6.72
C THR A 92 8.76 -4.47 7.90
N LYS A 93 10.01 -4.95 7.78
CA LYS A 93 10.99 -4.84 8.85
C LYS A 93 11.29 -3.37 9.20
N ILE A 94 11.48 -2.51 8.21
CA ILE A 94 11.75 -1.09 8.41
C ILE A 94 10.59 -0.43 9.16
N LEU A 95 9.35 -0.71 8.76
CA LEU A 95 8.16 -0.16 9.41
C LEU A 95 8.01 -0.66 10.86
N VAL A 96 8.14 -1.98 11.08
CA VAL A 96 8.09 -2.57 12.42
C VAL A 96 9.16 -1.98 13.33
N ASP A 97 10.40 -1.82 12.84
CA ASP A 97 11.50 -1.24 13.61
C ASP A 97 11.22 0.23 13.96
N ALA A 98 10.78 1.04 12.99
CA ALA A 98 10.48 2.47 13.19
C ALA A 98 9.36 2.71 14.21
N ILE A 99 8.32 1.87 14.19
CA ILE A 99 7.23 1.91 15.18
C ILE A 99 7.70 1.38 16.53
N SER A 100 8.48 0.28 16.53
CA SER A 100 9.02 -0.31 17.77
C SER A 100 9.93 0.65 18.54
N GLU A 101 10.74 1.44 17.83
CA GLU A 101 11.59 2.47 18.43
C GLU A 101 10.74 3.53 19.13
N ARG A 102 9.76 4.11 18.40
CA ARG A 102 8.82 5.11 18.90
C ARG A 102 7.95 4.65 20.08
N TRP A 103 7.58 3.37 20.08
CA TRP A 103 6.78 2.78 21.15
C TRP A 103 7.58 2.52 22.42
N ASN A 104 8.85 2.16 22.29
CA ASN A 104 9.71 1.79 23.42
C ASN A 104 10.46 2.98 24.04
N ASP A 105 10.56 4.12 23.36
CA ASP A 105 11.04 5.36 23.97
C ASP A 105 10.10 5.73 25.14
N GLY A 106 10.67 5.85 26.34
CA GLY A 106 10.00 5.63 27.64
C GLY A 106 8.77 6.48 28.00
N ASP A 107 8.36 7.42 27.15
CA ASP A 107 7.02 8.00 27.08
C ASP A 107 6.53 7.74 25.66
N ALA A 108 5.75 6.66 25.43
CA ALA A 108 5.33 6.25 24.09
C ALA A 108 4.89 7.48 23.28
N SER A 109 5.60 7.75 22.19
CA SER A 109 5.43 8.98 21.39
C SER A 109 4.08 9.10 20.71
N PHE A 110 3.26 8.06 20.79
CA PHE A 110 1.90 7.98 20.28
C PHE A 110 1.00 7.13 21.19
N SER A 111 -0.32 7.32 21.09
CA SER A 111 -1.31 6.64 21.91
C SER A 111 -2.67 6.58 21.20
N ALA A 112 -3.67 5.93 21.82
CA ALA A 112 -5.04 5.92 21.29
C ALA A 112 -5.71 7.30 21.14
N LYS A 113 -5.15 8.36 21.74
CA LYS A 113 -5.66 9.73 21.64
C LYS A 113 -4.85 10.61 20.68
N ASP A 114 -3.67 10.13 20.31
CA ASP A 114 -2.71 10.81 19.45
C ASP A 114 -1.96 9.72 18.69
N PRO A 115 -2.62 9.11 17.68
CA PRO A 115 -2.07 7.94 17.00
C PRO A 115 -0.89 8.32 16.13
N LEU A 116 0.03 7.36 15.95
CA LEU A 116 1.00 7.44 14.86
C LEU A 116 0.29 7.05 13.58
N TYR A 117 0.36 7.91 12.56
CA TYR A 117 -0.23 7.64 11.26
C TYR A 117 0.76 6.93 10.34
N ILE A 118 0.25 6.00 9.54
CA ILE A 118 1.01 5.29 8.52
C ILE A 118 0.26 5.42 7.21
N PHE A 119 0.84 6.14 6.24
CA PHE A 119 0.32 6.18 4.87
C PHE A 119 1.04 5.16 4.00
N GLY A 120 0.30 4.38 3.22
CA GLY A 120 0.86 3.48 2.23
C GLY A 120 0.14 3.53 0.88
N TYR A 121 0.89 3.25 -0.17
CA TYR A 121 0.43 3.24 -1.56
C TYR A 121 0.78 1.90 -2.23
N SER A 122 -0.20 1.24 -2.85
CA SER A 122 0.02 0.03 -3.65
C SER A 122 0.78 -1.06 -2.89
N GLN A 123 1.94 -1.49 -3.40
CA GLN A 123 2.79 -2.54 -2.85
C GLN A 123 3.12 -2.32 -1.36
N SER A 124 3.35 -1.09 -0.92
CA SER A 124 3.73 -0.83 0.48
C SER A 124 2.63 -1.20 1.48
N ASN A 125 1.37 -1.30 1.03
CA ASN A 125 0.25 -1.71 1.88
C ASN A 125 0.32 -3.19 2.25
N VAL A 126 0.88 -4.03 1.37
CA VAL A 126 1.18 -5.43 1.70
C VAL A 126 2.20 -5.49 2.84
N ALA A 127 3.25 -4.67 2.77
CA ALA A 127 4.24 -4.57 3.83
C ALA A 127 3.63 -4.01 5.13
N ALA A 128 2.69 -3.07 5.02
CA ALA A 128 1.95 -2.50 6.14
C ALA A 128 1.07 -3.55 6.84
N GLY A 129 0.29 -4.33 6.10
CA GLY A 129 -0.54 -5.41 6.64
C GLY A 129 0.28 -6.45 7.41
N LEU A 130 1.42 -6.88 6.84
CA LEU A 130 2.36 -7.78 7.54
C LEU A 130 2.98 -7.13 8.79
N ALA A 131 3.21 -5.81 8.77
CA ALA A 131 3.71 -5.09 9.93
C ALA A 131 2.65 -5.02 11.04
N MET A 132 1.36 -4.88 10.69
CA MET A 132 0.26 -4.92 11.66
C MET A 132 0.25 -6.24 12.43
N GLU A 133 0.37 -7.38 11.73
CA GLU A 133 0.43 -8.70 12.38
C GLU A 133 1.63 -8.80 13.34
N GLN A 134 2.82 -8.43 12.87
CA GLN A 134 4.04 -8.49 13.68
C GLN A 134 4.01 -7.55 14.89
N LEU A 135 3.47 -6.35 14.74
CA LEU A 135 3.34 -5.38 15.83
C LEU A 135 2.32 -5.85 16.86
N HIS A 136 1.19 -6.40 16.43
CA HIS A 136 0.19 -6.94 17.33
C HIS A 136 0.71 -8.16 18.12
N GLU A 137 1.46 -9.06 17.47
CA GLU A 137 2.10 -10.18 18.15
C GLU A 137 3.19 -9.72 19.14
N LYS A 138 4.01 -8.75 18.74
CA LYS A 138 5.13 -8.24 19.54
C LYS A 138 4.68 -7.38 20.72
N TYR A 139 3.60 -6.62 20.56
CA TYR A 139 3.06 -5.69 21.55
C TYR A 139 1.56 -5.94 21.77
N PRO A 140 1.17 -7.06 22.42
CA PRO A 140 -0.24 -7.43 22.61
C PRO A 140 -1.03 -6.42 23.45
N ASP A 141 -0.35 -5.57 24.23
CA ASP A 141 -0.95 -4.53 25.06
C ASP A 141 -1.03 -3.16 24.35
N MET A 142 -0.53 -3.03 23.10
CA MET A 142 -0.65 -1.80 22.33
C MET A 142 -2.12 -1.57 21.98
N PRO A 143 -2.72 -0.40 22.31
CA PRO A 143 -4.08 -0.10 21.91
C PRO A 143 -4.23 -0.12 20.39
N LEU A 144 -5.29 -0.74 19.88
CA LEU A 144 -5.54 -0.84 18.44
C LEU A 144 -5.74 0.53 17.75
N ALA A 145 -6.12 1.54 18.53
CA ALA A 145 -6.22 2.93 18.09
C ALA A 145 -4.92 3.74 18.25
N ALA A 146 -3.81 3.13 18.73
CA ALA A 146 -2.53 3.83 18.84
C ALA A 146 -1.82 3.99 17.48
N LEU A 147 -2.16 3.14 16.52
CA LEU A 147 -1.70 3.25 15.13
C LEU A 147 -2.93 3.49 14.25
N HIS A 148 -2.75 4.34 13.23
CA HIS A 148 -3.78 4.62 12.24
C HIS A 148 -3.19 4.46 10.83
N PHE A 149 -3.60 3.40 10.15
CA PHE A 149 -3.15 3.11 8.79
C PHE A 149 -4.09 3.73 7.77
N VAL A 150 -3.55 4.46 6.79
CA VAL A 150 -4.30 5.01 5.66
C VAL A 150 -3.68 4.46 4.39
N MET A 151 -4.38 3.55 3.73
CA MET A 151 -3.88 2.73 2.64
C MET A 151 -4.62 3.07 1.35
N VAL A 152 -3.90 3.40 0.29
CA VAL A 152 -4.51 3.66 -1.03
C VAL A 152 -4.06 2.62 -2.04
N GLY A 153 -5.00 2.06 -2.81
CA GLY A 153 -4.70 1.03 -3.81
C GLY A 153 -4.14 -0.26 -3.22
N ASP A 154 -4.59 -0.70 -2.05
CA ASP A 154 -4.06 -1.91 -1.40
C ASP A 154 -4.42 -3.20 -2.15
N SER A 155 -3.42 -3.85 -2.75
CA SER A 155 -3.61 -5.12 -3.46
C SER A 155 -3.96 -6.33 -2.57
N ALA A 156 -3.68 -6.23 -1.26
CA ALA A 156 -4.05 -7.21 -0.25
C ALA A 156 -5.35 -6.86 0.48
N ALA A 157 -6.06 -5.80 0.08
CA ALA A 157 -7.37 -5.47 0.63
C ALA A 157 -8.33 -6.67 0.52
N GLN A 158 -9.37 -6.68 1.34
CA GLN A 158 -10.47 -7.62 1.17
C GLN A 158 -11.10 -7.42 -0.22
N GLY A 159 -11.03 -8.45 -1.08
CA GLY A 159 -11.49 -8.36 -2.46
C GLY A 159 -10.46 -7.81 -3.46
N GLY A 160 -9.25 -7.48 -3.01
CA GLY A 160 -8.12 -7.12 -3.87
C GLY A 160 -7.53 -8.30 -4.64
N PHE A 161 -6.56 -8.03 -5.51
CA PHE A 161 -5.93 -9.02 -6.38
C PHE A 161 -5.25 -10.15 -5.60
N LEU A 162 -4.47 -9.84 -4.57
CA LEU A 162 -3.71 -10.86 -3.83
C LEU A 162 -4.63 -11.81 -3.07
N SER A 163 -5.79 -11.33 -2.62
CA SER A 163 -6.79 -12.12 -1.90
C SER A 163 -7.78 -12.82 -2.84
N GLY A 164 -8.13 -12.20 -3.97
CA GLY A 164 -9.16 -12.68 -4.91
C GLY A 164 -8.66 -13.55 -6.07
N PHE A 165 -7.42 -13.37 -6.53
CA PHE A 165 -6.91 -14.03 -7.74
C PHE A 165 -6.99 -15.57 -7.67
N LEU A 166 -6.46 -16.15 -6.59
CA LEU A 166 -6.41 -17.61 -6.46
C LEU A 166 -7.81 -18.21 -6.31
N PRO A 167 -8.72 -17.69 -5.46
CA PRO A 167 -10.12 -18.12 -5.44
C PRO A 167 -10.82 -18.03 -6.80
N THR A 168 -10.70 -16.88 -7.50
CA THR A 168 -11.30 -16.71 -8.83
C THR A 168 -10.73 -17.76 -9.78
N LEU A 169 -9.41 -17.97 -9.83
CA LEU A 169 -8.79 -18.98 -10.69
C LEU A 169 -9.33 -20.39 -10.39
N LEU A 170 -9.39 -20.77 -9.12
CA LEU A 170 -9.88 -22.09 -8.71
C LEU A 170 -11.35 -22.32 -9.05
N SER A 171 -12.16 -21.26 -9.13
CA SER A 171 -13.58 -21.35 -9.54
C SER A 171 -13.77 -21.88 -10.98
N TRP A 172 -12.75 -21.73 -11.84
CA TRP A 172 -12.78 -22.24 -13.22
C TRP A 172 -12.42 -23.72 -13.33
N PHE A 173 -11.96 -24.35 -12.25
CA PHE A 173 -11.49 -25.73 -12.25
C PHE A 173 -12.28 -26.61 -11.28
N PRO A 174 -12.45 -27.91 -11.58
CA PRO A 174 -13.03 -28.85 -10.64
C PRO A 174 -12.21 -28.94 -9.35
N GLU A 175 -12.89 -29.16 -8.22
CA GLU A 175 -12.28 -29.28 -6.88
C GLU A 175 -11.15 -30.32 -6.83
N SER A 176 -11.29 -31.42 -7.58
CA SER A 176 -10.28 -32.47 -7.69
C SER A 176 -8.97 -32.04 -8.35
N TRP A 177 -8.93 -30.85 -8.98
CA TRP A 177 -7.74 -30.28 -9.61
C TRP A 177 -7.15 -29.13 -8.79
N HIS A 178 -7.81 -28.68 -7.72
CA HIS A 178 -7.41 -27.49 -6.97
C HIS A 178 -5.98 -27.60 -6.44
N ASP A 179 -5.60 -28.72 -5.83
CA ASP A 179 -4.24 -28.94 -5.33
C ASP A 179 -3.17 -28.81 -6.42
N ASP A 180 -3.44 -29.28 -7.64
CA ASP A 180 -2.51 -29.22 -8.75
C ASP A 180 -2.41 -27.79 -9.32
N ILE A 181 -3.52 -27.06 -9.37
CA ILE A 181 -3.55 -25.65 -9.78
C ILE A 181 -2.84 -24.76 -8.76
N VAL A 182 -3.09 -24.96 -7.45
CA VAL A 182 -2.40 -24.25 -6.38
C VAL A 182 -0.89 -24.45 -6.49
N LYS A 183 -0.41 -25.70 -6.63
CA LYS A 183 1.02 -25.99 -6.81
C LYS A 183 1.59 -25.29 -8.04
N MET A 184 0.88 -25.29 -9.16
CA MET A 184 1.32 -24.61 -10.38
C MET A 184 1.46 -23.10 -10.16
N VAL A 185 0.48 -22.47 -9.49
CA VAL A 185 0.50 -21.03 -9.19
C VAL A 185 1.69 -20.70 -8.29
N TYR A 186 1.90 -21.43 -7.19
CA TYR A 186 3.01 -21.18 -6.28
C TYR A 186 4.38 -21.47 -6.92
N GLN A 187 4.49 -22.46 -7.81
CA GLN A 187 5.73 -22.69 -8.59
C GLN A 187 6.05 -21.51 -9.52
N PHE A 188 5.04 -20.92 -10.16
CA PHE A 188 5.22 -19.73 -10.96
C PHE A 188 5.55 -18.51 -10.07
N ALA A 189 4.89 -18.38 -8.93
CA ALA A 189 5.12 -17.32 -7.97
C ALA A 189 6.56 -17.37 -7.40
N GLU A 190 7.07 -18.56 -7.08
CA GLU A 190 8.44 -18.77 -6.61
C GLU A 190 9.46 -18.38 -7.69
N MET A 191 9.21 -18.73 -8.95
CA MET A 191 10.05 -18.30 -10.08
C MET A 191 10.10 -16.78 -10.26
N MET A 192 8.99 -16.10 -9.95
CA MET A 192 8.87 -14.65 -10.06
C MET A 192 9.19 -13.91 -8.75
N HIS A 193 9.56 -14.64 -7.68
CA HIS A 193 9.81 -14.10 -6.34
C HIS A 193 8.62 -13.29 -5.79
N ILE A 194 7.39 -13.82 -5.94
CA ILE A 194 6.14 -13.25 -5.42
C ILE A 194 5.33 -14.25 -4.57
N ASP A 195 5.89 -15.42 -4.29
CA ASP A 195 5.21 -16.52 -3.58
C ASP A 195 4.80 -16.16 -2.15
N SER A 196 5.51 -15.26 -1.48
CA SER A 196 5.17 -14.88 -0.11
C SER A 196 3.99 -13.92 0.00
N VAL A 197 3.55 -13.32 -1.12
CA VAL A 197 2.48 -12.31 -1.12
C VAL A 197 1.16 -12.80 -1.69
N ILE A 198 1.15 -13.88 -2.46
CA ILE A 198 -0.08 -14.45 -3.02
C ILE A 198 -0.94 -15.05 -1.91
N GLY A 199 -2.21 -14.62 -1.86
CA GLY A 199 -3.17 -15.05 -0.86
C GLY A 199 -3.14 -14.21 0.43
N LEU A 200 -2.25 -13.22 0.53
CA LEU A 200 -2.27 -12.30 1.67
C LEU A 200 -3.54 -11.45 1.67
N VAL A 201 -4.03 -11.21 2.88
CA VAL A 201 -5.15 -10.33 3.15
C VAL A 201 -4.72 -9.37 4.24
N THR A 202 -4.86 -8.06 4.01
CA THR A 202 -4.63 -7.04 5.02
C THR A 202 -5.57 -7.28 6.20
N PRO A 203 -5.06 -7.41 7.44
CA PRO A 203 -5.91 -7.69 8.60
C PRO A 203 -6.91 -6.56 8.83
N SER A 204 -8.18 -6.92 9.05
CA SER A 204 -9.24 -5.93 9.25
C SER A 204 -9.51 -5.60 10.72
N ASP A 205 -8.95 -6.35 11.67
CA ASP A 205 -9.29 -6.32 13.10
C ASP A 205 -8.11 -5.96 14.03
N LEU A 206 -6.95 -5.59 13.49
CA LEU A 206 -5.75 -5.32 14.30
C LEU A 206 -5.58 -3.85 14.70
N PHE A 207 -5.53 -2.91 13.76
CA PHE A 207 -5.36 -1.47 14.07
C PHE A 207 -6.38 -0.64 13.30
N THR A 208 -6.60 0.60 13.74
CA THR A 208 -7.48 1.54 13.03
C THR A 208 -6.96 1.74 11.61
N THR A 209 -7.79 1.49 10.60
CA THR A 209 -7.35 1.45 9.21
C THR A 209 -8.40 2.01 8.27
N ASP A 210 -7.98 2.83 7.31
CA ASP A 210 -8.80 3.32 6.22
C ASP A 210 -8.18 2.87 4.88
N VAL A 211 -8.94 2.13 4.08
CA VAL A 211 -8.50 1.57 2.80
C VAL A 211 -9.27 2.24 1.67
N TYR A 212 -8.60 3.05 0.86
CA TYR A 212 -9.17 3.71 -0.32
C TYR A 212 -8.92 2.90 -1.57
N SER A 213 -9.99 2.55 -2.28
CA SER A 213 -9.94 1.79 -3.53
C SER A 213 -10.78 2.48 -4.61
N LEU A 214 -10.26 2.56 -5.83
CA LEU A 214 -11.05 2.91 -7.00
C LEU A 214 -11.82 1.67 -7.48
N SER A 215 -13.09 1.83 -7.84
CA SER A 215 -13.95 0.71 -8.26
C SER A 215 -13.43 -0.02 -9.50
N SER A 216 -12.58 0.63 -10.31
CA SER A 216 -11.96 0.06 -11.50
C SER A 216 -10.48 -0.32 -11.32
N ASP A 217 -9.87 -0.09 -10.15
CA ASP A 217 -8.50 -0.50 -9.88
C ASP A 217 -8.44 -2.01 -9.62
N GLY A 218 -8.04 -2.79 -10.61
CA GLY A 218 -7.96 -4.25 -10.49
C GLY A 218 -6.92 -4.80 -9.49
N PHE A 219 -6.01 -3.98 -8.96
CA PHE A 219 -5.17 -4.41 -7.85
C PHE A 219 -5.94 -4.34 -6.54
N ALA A 220 -6.61 -3.23 -6.26
CA ALA A 220 -7.33 -3.02 -5.00
C ALA A 220 -8.76 -3.60 -4.98
N ASN A 221 -9.38 -3.69 -6.16
CA ASN A 221 -10.70 -4.28 -6.38
C ASN A 221 -10.65 -5.27 -7.54
N TRP A 222 -10.40 -6.54 -7.24
CA TRP A 222 -10.23 -7.58 -8.26
C TRP A 222 -11.51 -7.87 -9.04
N ASP A 223 -12.65 -7.92 -8.33
CA ASP A 223 -14.00 -8.17 -8.90
C ASP A 223 -14.00 -9.34 -9.90
N ASP A 224 -13.51 -10.51 -9.49
CA ASP A 224 -13.38 -11.69 -10.34
C ASP A 224 -12.62 -11.47 -11.68
N GLY A 225 -11.73 -10.47 -11.69
CA GLY A 225 -10.94 -10.08 -12.86
C GLY A 225 -11.65 -9.11 -13.80
N HIS A 226 -12.84 -8.61 -13.46
CA HIS A 226 -13.56 -7.61 -14.27
C HIS A 226 -12.80 -6.28 -14.36
N GLN A 227 -11.97 -5.96 -13.36
CA GLN A 227 -11.22 -4.70 -13.29
C GLN A 227 -9.76 -4.81 -13.76
N MET A 228 -9.38 -5.91 -14.44
CA MET A 228 -8.01 -6.10 -14.96
C MET A 228 -7.50 -4.92 -15.81
N GLY A 229 -8.39 -4.22 -16.50
CA GLY A 229 -8.03 -3.03 -17.29
C GLY A 229 -7.43 -1.91 -16.44
N GLY A 230 -8.03 -1.62 -15.28
CA GLY A 230 -7.59 -0.51 -14.44
C GLY A 230 -6.37 -0.80 -13.58
N MET A 231 -5.86 -2.05 -13.56
CA MET A 231 -4.55 -2.36 -12.95
C MET A 231 -3.42 -1.50 -13.54
N PHE A 232 -3.51 -1.15 -14.82
CA PHE A 232 -2.46 -0.44 -15.55
C PHE A 232 -2.82 1.00 -15.93
N SER A 233 -3.99 1.47 -15.53
CA SER A 233 -4.40 2.87 -15.64
C SER A 233 -4.78 3.39 -14.26
N ASP A 234 -5.94 2.97 -13.77
CA ASP A 234 -6.67 3.62 -12.69
C ASP A 234 -5.95 3.46 -11.33
N HIS A 235 -5.19 2.38 -11.17
CA HIS A 235 -4.30 2.16 -10.03
C HIS A 235 -3.27 3.28 -9.80
N LEU A 236 -2.96 4.08 -10.83
CA LEU A 236 -2.00 5.19 -10.76
C LEU A 236 -2.66 6.55 -10.45
N ALA A 237 -3.99 6.59 -10.31
CA ALA A 237 -4.74 7.84 -10.30
C ALA A 237 -4.93 8.45 -8.90
N TYR A 238 -4.75 7.69 -7.81
CA TYR A 238 -5.12 8.10 -6.44
C TYR A 238 -4.58 9.49 -6.04
N LEU A 239 -3.28 9.74 -6.19
CA LEU A 239 -2.69 11.05 -5.82
C LEU A 239 -3.03 12.18 -6.81
N GLY A 240 -3.69 11.88 -7.92
CA GLY A 240 -4.20 12.84 -8.89
C GLY A 240 -5.69 13.16 -8.74
N LEU A 241 -6.40 12.47 -7.84
CA LEU A 241 -7.81 12.71 -7.53
C LEU A 241 -8.02 14.06 -6.84
N SER A 242 -9.19 14.64 -7.03
CA SER A 242 -9.65 15.80 -6.27
C SER A 242 -10.24 15.40 -4.91
N PRO A 243 -10.26 16.31 -3.92
CA PRO A 243 -10.92 16.05 -2.63
C PRO A 243 -12.40 15.65 -2.77
N ASP A 244 -13.12 16.28 -3.70
CA ASP A 244 -14.55 15.98 -3.92
C ASP A 244 -14.76 14.56 -4.49
N GLU A 245 -13.86 14.09 -5.34
CA GLU A 245 -13.89 12.71 -5.87
C GLU A 245 -13.63 11.69 -4.76
N ILE A 246 -12.64 11.95 -3.89
CA ILE A 246 -12.35 11.08 -2.74
C ILE A 246 -13.51 11.09 -1.74
N ALA A 247 -14.06 12.26 -1.43
CA ALA A 247 -15.20 12.42 -0.53
C ALA A 247 -16.51 11.80 -1.07
N SER A 248 -16.55 11.45 -2.36
CA SER A 248 -17.68 10.74 -2.96
C SER A 248 -17.68 9.22 -2.68
N ALA A 249 -16.66 8.71 -1.98
CA ALA A 249 -16.55 7.31 -1.65
C ALA A 249 -17.76 6.78 -0.87
N THR A 250 -18.06 5.50 -1.09
CA THR A 250 -19.00 4.75 -0.26
C THR A 250 -18.23 3.91 0.74
N ASP A 251 -18.67 3.97 2.00
CA ASP A 251 -17.94 3.34 3.10
C ASP A 251 -18.55 2.00 3.51
N GLU A 252 -17.67 1.03 3.79
CA GLU A 252 -18.00 -0.21 4.47
C GLU A 252 -16.98 -0.46 5.60
N THR A 253 -17.45 -0.61 6.84
CA THR A 253 -16.56 -0.92 7.98
C THR A 253 -16.62 -2.40 8.33
N ILE A 254 -15.46 -3.05 8.36
CA ILE A 254 -15.27 -4.45 8.78
C ILE A 254 -14.18 -4.46 9.85
N GLY A 255 -14.52 -4.92 11.06
CA GLY A 255 -13.60 -4.88 12.20
C GLY A 255 -13.22 -3.44 12.57
N ASN A 256 -11.92 -3.16 12.57
CA ASN A 256 -11.31 -1.85 12.78
C ASN A 256 -10.93 -1.16 11.47
N THR A 257 -11.35 -1.70 10.31
CA THR A 257 -11.03 -1.16 8.99
C THR A 257 -12.26 -0.57 8.32
N THR A 258 -12.15 0.66 7.83
CA THR A 258 -13.13 1.29 6.94
C THR A 258 -12.61 1.22 5.50
N TYR A 259 -13.39 0.61 4.62
CA TYR A 259 -13.12 0.55 3.19
C TYR A 259 -13.88 1.68 2.50
N HIS A 260 -13.15 2.58 1.86
CA HIS A 260 -13.66 3.68 1.07
C HIS A 260 -13.59 3.31 -0.41
N MET A 261 -14.74 2.95 -0.99
CA MET A 261 -14.83 2.65 -2.42
C MET A 261 -15.17 3.91 -3.20
N ILE A 262 -14.22 4.42 -3.98
CA ILE A 262 -14.39 5.56 -4.88
C ILE A 262 -14.92 5.01 -6.22
N ASP A 263 -16.18 5.32 -6.54
CA ASP A 263 -16.75 4.92 -7.83
C ASP A 263 -16.09 5.71 -8.97
N THR A 264 -15.36 5.01 -9.84
CA THR A 264 -14.70 5.60 -11.01
C THR A 264 -15.67 6.33 -11.95
N ALA A 265 -16.97 6.02 -11.92
CA ALA A 265 -17.98 6.79 -12.67
C ALA A 265 -18.08 8.25 -12.21
N ASN A 266 -17.68 8.55 -10.97
CA ASN A 266 -17.65 9.91 -10.40
C ASN A 266 -16.29 10.59 -10.56
N VAL A 267 -15.31 9.92 -11.17
CA VAL A 267 -13.93 10.39 -11.30
C VAL A 267 -13.65 10.84 -12.73
N ASN A 268 -13.04 12.02 -12.88
CA ASN A 268 -12.40 12.40 -14.14
C ASN A 268 -11.06 11.68 -14.29
N MET A 269 -11.12 10.40 -14.66
CA MET A 269 -9.96 9.50 -14.66
C MET A 269 -8.81 10.02 -15.54
N PHE A 270 -9.12 10.60 -16.69
CA PHE A 270 -8.09 11.20 -17.55
C PHE A 270 -7.37 12.35 -16.84
N GLN A 271 -8.10 13.26 -16.19
CA GLN A 271 -7.49 14.36 -15.45
C GLN A 271 -6.69 13.84 -14.25
N ALA A 272 -7.20 12.87 -13.51
CA ALA A 272 -6.50 12.27 -12.38
C ALA A 272 -5.17 11.62 -12.82
N LEU A 273 -5.18 10.86 -13.91
CA LEU A 273 -3.97 10.28 -14.49
C LEU A 273 -3.00 11.34 -15.00
N MET A 274 -3.50 12.41 -15.62
CA MET A 274 -2.66 13.52 -16.07
C MET A 274 -2.00 14.24 -14.90
N ASN A 275 -2.75 14.49 -13.82
CA ASN A 275 -2.22 15.06 -12.58
C ASN A 275 -1.10 14.16 -12.03
N SER A 276 -1.36 12.85 -11.87
CA SER A 276 -0.35 11.87 -11.44
C SER A 276 0.87 11.83 -12.36
N ALA A 277 0.68 11.86 -13.68
CA ALA A 277 1.76 11.79 -14.67
C ALA A 277 2.62 13.06 -14.71
N GLU A 278 2.01 14.24 -14.62
CA GLU A 278 2.73 15.50 -14.46
C GLU A 278 3.59 15.50 -13.20
N MET A 279 3.12 14.84 -12.13
CA MET A 279 3.90 14.69 -10.91
C MET A 279 5.10 13.75 -11.10
N ILE A 280 4.94 12.64 -11.84
CA ILE A 280 6.03 11.71 -12.18
C ILE A 280 7.08 12.41 -13.05
N MET A 281 6.66 13.11 -14.10
CA MET A 281 7.58 13.76 -15.05
C MET A 281 8.17 15.06 -14.50
N GLY A 282 7.41 15.84 -13.74
CA GLY A 282 7.88 17.04 -13.05
C GLY A 282 8.93 16.71 -11.99
N GLY A 283 8.77 15.57 -11.29
CA GLY A 283 9.78 15.02 -10.38
C GLY A 283 11.09 14.66 -11.08
N LEU A 284 11.04 14.12 -12.30
CA LEU A 284 12.25 13.80 -13.09
C LEU A 284 12.97 15.06 -13.63
N LEU A 285 12.23 16.12 -13.97
CA LEU A 285 12.81 17.36 -14.48
C LEU A 285 13.45 18.22 -13.38
N ALA A 286 12.98 18.13 -12.13
CA ALA A 286 13.58 18.84 -10.98
C ALA A 286 14.99 18.32 -10.59
N TRP A 287 15.45 17.23 -11.20
CA TRP A 287 16.78 16.64 -11.01
C TRP A 287 17.79 17.01 -12.12
N PHE A 288 17.41 17.82 -13.10
CA PHE A 288 18.29 18.38 -14.14
C PHE A 288 18.42 19.91 -13.98
#